data_AF-A0A940N8J8-F1
#
_entry.id   AF-A0A940N8J8-F1
#
_cell.length_a   1.000
_cell.length_b   1.000
_cell.length_c   1.000
_cell.angle_alpha   90.00
_cell.angle_beta   90.00
_cell.angle_gamma   90.00
#
_symmetry.space_group_name_H-M   'P 1'
#
loop_
_entity.id
_entity.type
_entity.pdbx_description
1 polymer ?
#
loop_
_entity_poly.entity_id
_entity_poly.type
_entity_poly.pdbx_seq_one_letter_code
_entity_poly.pdbx_strand_id
1 'polypeptide(L)'
;MPANKLGRYITSRTFFERANAAVAEAVRALEAKGIKPAYIVRNSTREKVRAVSAEARAGRMLADRAKRLTALWNTPDNARQADDATEAVARALLLAKTVMPSEETKFLNEIREQLAQVRAQPALIEWAQLLIETDRTGSDMFRDRSIIDDSLFHRRLDAIRDGLAQGNMARR
;
A
#
# COMPACT_ATOMS: atom_id res chain seq x y z
N MET A 1 -13.19 24.87 -2.37
CA MET A 1 -12.34 25.18 -1.19
C MET A 1 -11.27 24.10 -1.03
N PRO A 2 -10.01 24.40 -0.65
CA PRO A 2 -9.00 23.36 -0.45
C PRO A 2 -9.28 22.58 0.84
N ALA A 3 -9.34 21.25 0.74
CA ALA A 3 -9.79 20.34 1.79
C ALA A 3 -8.94 20.30 3.08
N ASN A 4 -7.79 21.00 3.13
CA ASN A 4 -6.83 20.91 4.24
C ASN A 4 -6.60 22.24 5.00
N LYS A 5 -7.58 23.15 4.98
CA LYS A 5 -7.49 24.41 5.74
C LYS A 5 -7.48 24.18 7.26
N LEU A 6 -8.35 23.30 7.74
CA LEU A 6 -8.46 22.99 9.17
C LEU A 6 -7.20 22.31 9.69
N GLY A 7 -6.66 21.32 8.95
CA GLY A 7 -5.43 20.64 9.32
C GLY A 7 -4.23 21.61 9.44
N ARG A 8 -4.08 22.53 8.47
CA ARG A 8 -3.02 23.56 8.53
C ARG A 8 -3.21 24.54 9.68
N TYR A 9 -4.45 24.89 10.03
CA TYR A 9 -4.72 25.77 11.16
C TYR A 9 -4.39 25.07 12.49
N ILE A 10 -4.82 23.83 12.69
CA ILE A 10 -4.56 23.07 13.93
C ILE A 10 -3.05 22.87 14.18
N THR A 11 -2.24 22.77 13.13
CA THR A 11 -0.78 22.65 13.26
C THR A 11 -0.03 23.99 13.24
N SER A 12 -0.76 25.12 13.13
CA SER A 12 -0.15 26.44 13.05
C SER A 12 0.27 26.97 14.42
N ARG A 13 1.30 27.81 14.43
CA ARG A 13 1.77 28.52 15.63
C ARG A 13 0.67 29.32 16.31
N THR A 14 -0.19 29.97 15.54
CA THR A 14 -1.28 30.80 16.06
C THR A 14 -2.34 29.98 16.79
N PHE A 15 -2.63 28.77 16.32
CA PHE A 15 -3.50 27.84 17.05
C PHE A 15 -2.86 27.41 18.37
N PHE A 16 -1.57 27.04 18.37
CA PHE A 16 -0.87 26.68 19.60
C PHE A 16 -0.85 27.81 20.63
N GLU A 17 -0.58 29.05 20.21
CA GLU A 17 -0.59 30.23 21.09
C GLU A 17 -1.98 30.46 21.71
N ARG A 18 -3.04 30.38 20.89
CA ARG A 18 -4.43 30.52 21.37
C ARG A 18 -4.85 29.39 22.30
N ALA A 19 -4.51 28.15 21.95
CA ALA A 19 -4.83 26.98 22.76
C ALA A 19 -4.12 27.05 24.12
N ASN A 20 -2.83 27.41 24.14
CA ASN A 20 -2.07 27.55 25.38
C ASN A 20 -2.61 28.70 26.25
N ALA A 21 -3.01 29.83 25.64
CA ALA A 21 -3.62 30.93 26.37
C ALA A 21 -4.95 30.51 27.03
N ALA A 22 -5.82 29.81 26.29
CA ALA A 22 -7.09 29.31 26.79
C ALA A 22 -6.90 28.27 27.92
N VAL A 23 -5.93 27.36 27.77
CA VAL A 23 -5.58 26.40 28.83
C VAL A 23 -5.05 27.13 30.07
N ALA A 24 -4.20 28.14 29.92
CA ALA A 24 -3.67 28.92 31.04
C ALA A 24 -4.76 29.72 31.77
N GLU A 25 -5.78 30.20 31.06
CA GLU A 25 -6.94 30.85 31.66
C GLU A 25 -7.80 29.84 32.44
N ALA A 26 -8.09 28.69 31.84
CA ALA A 26 -8.85 27.62 32.49
C ALA A 26 -8.15 27.10 33.75
N VAL A 27 -6.83 26.93 33.71
CA VAL A 27 -6.02 26.54 34.88
C VAL A 27 -6.14 27.57 36.00
N ARG A 28 -5.99 28.86 35.69
CA ARG A 28 -6.15 29.94 36.68
C ARG A 28 -7.55 29.95 37.30
N ALA A 29 -8.60 29.72 36.50
CA ALA A 29 -9.96 29.65 37.00
C ALA A 29 -10.22 28.44 37.93
N LEU A 30 -9.55 27.31 37.67
CA LEU A 30 -9.62 26.13 38.53
C LEU A 30 -8.87 26.34 39.85
N GLU A 31 -7.68 26.94 39.79
CA GLU A 31 -6.88 27.27 40.97
C GLU A 31 -7.58 28.28 41.88
N ALA A 32 -8.24 29.30 41.31
CA ALA A 32 -9.05 30.26 42.07
C ALA A 32 -10.23 29.60 42.81
N LYS A 33 -10.69 28.43 42.36
CA LYS A 33 -11.71 27.60 43.02
C LYS A 33 -11.10 26.56 43.97
N GLY A 34 -9.79 26.60 44.22
CA GLY A 34 -9.08 25.64 45.07
C GLY A 34 -8.87 24.26 44.42
N ILE A 35 -9.15 24.09 43.13
CA ILE A 35 -9.00 22.83 42.41
C ILE A 35 -7.60 22.79 41.79
N LYS A 36 -6.73 21.92 42.31
CA LYS A 36 -5.40 21.70 41.73
C LYS A 36 -5.52 20.90 40.43
N PRO A 37 -5.06 21.42 39.27
CA PRO A 37 -5.09 20.67 38.02
C PRO A 37 -4.13 19.48 38.09
N ALA A 38 -4.63 18.31 37.69
CA ALA A 38 -3.82 17.11 37.54
C ALA A 38 -3.25 17.05 36.11
N TYR A 39 -1.93 17.16 35.98
CA TYR A 39 -1.26 17.00 34.70
C TYR A 39 -1.01 15.51 34.42
N ILE A 40 -1.63 14.99 33.37
CA ILE A 40 -1.31 13.65 32.88
C ILE A 40 -0.03 13.76 32.06
N VAL A 41 1.11 13.49 32.70
CA VAL A 41 2.35 13.20 31.96
C VAL A 41 2.15 11.81 31.34
N ARG A 42 1.81 11.78 30.05
CA ARG A 42 1.82 10.51 29.32
C ARG A 42 3.26 10.01 29.33
N ASN A 43 3.50 8.90 30.03
CA ASN A 43 4.78 8.21 30.07
C ASN A 43 4.99 7.49 28.71
N SER A 44 5.16 8.28 27.66
CA SER A 44 5.46 7.80 26.32
C SER A 44 6.96 7.60 26.23
N THR A 45 7.42 6.37 26.47
CA THR A 45 8.80 5.98 26.16
C THR A 45 9.10 6.34 24.70
N ARG A 46 10.35 6.74 24.40
CA ARG A 46 10.80 7.10 23.04
C ARG A 46 10.42 6.04 21.99
N GLU A 47 10.38 4.78 22.40
CA GLU A 47 9.95 3.64 21.61
C GLU A 47 8.45 3.68 21.24
N LYS A 48 7.57 3.99 22.19
CA LYS A 48 6.13 4.17 21.94
C LYS A 48 5.86 5.34 20.98
N VAL A 49 6.60 6.44 21.13
CA VAL A 49 6.49 7.58 20.20
C VAL A 49 6.94 7.20 18.79
N ARG A 50 8.00 6.40 18.67
CA ARG A 50 8.49 5.88 17.39
C ARG A 50 7.50 4.91 16.75
N ALA A 51 6.90 4.01 17.52
CA ALA A 51 5.89 3.07 17.05
C ALA A 51 4.66 3.81 16.49
N VAL A 52 4.09 4.75 17.26
CA VAL A 52 2.96 5.59 16.82
C VAL A 52 3.32 6.40 15.56
N SER A 53 4.56 6.88 15.47
CA SER A 53 5.03 7.62 14.29
C SER A 53 5.19 6.70 13.06
N ALA A 54 5.63 5.46 13.26
CA ALA A 54 5.75 4.45 12.21
C ALA A 54 4.37 4.02 11.70
N GLU A 55 3.42 3.75 12.60
CA GLU A 55 2.02 3.45 12.25
C GLU A 55 1.36 4.60 11.51
N ALA A 56 1.52 5.85 11.98
CA ALA A 56 0.98 7.01 11.28
C ALA A 56 1.62 7.19 9.89
N ARG A 57 2.90 6.85 9.72
CA ARG A 57 3.57 6.86 8.42
C ARG A 57 3.04 5.76 7.51
N ALA A 58 2.88 4.54 8.02
CA ALA A 58 2.29 3.43 7.27
C ALA A 58 0.87 3.76 6.82
N GLY A 59 0.05 4.33 7.70
CA GLY A 59 -1.30 4.79 7.36
C GLY A 59 -1.33 5.85 6.25
N ARG A 60 -0.42 6.82 6.28
CA ARG A 60 -0.28 7.80 5.17
C ARG A 60 0.11 7.13 3.86
N MET A 61 1.09 6.22 3.89
CA MET A 61 1.51 5.48 2.70
C MET A 61 0.37 4.65 2.10
N LEU A 62 -0.46 4.02 2.93
CA LEU A 62 -1.65 3.29 2.50
C LEU A 62 -2.70 4.21 1.88
N ALA A 63 -2.95 5.38 2.48
CA ALA A 63 -3.89 6.35 1.92
C ALA A 63 -3.40 6.90 0.56
N ASP A 64 -2.11 7.21 0.44
CA ASP A 64 -1.51 7.65 -0.82
C ASP A 64 -1.56 6.56 -1.89
N ARG A 65 -1.32 5.30 -1.51
CA ARG A 65 -1.46 4.13 -2.39
C ARG A 65 -2.91 3.95 -2.86
N ALA A 66 -3.87 3.97 -1.94
CA ALA A 66 -5.28 3.86 -2.27
C ALA A 66 -5.70 4.96 -3.26
N LYS A 67 -5.28 6.20 -3.02
CA LYS A 67 -5.56 7.33 -3.93
C LYS A 67 -4.96 7.11 -5.32
N ARG A 68 -3.72 6.62 -5.42
CA ARG A 68 -3.08 6.30 -6.72
C ARG A 68 -3.84 5.19 -7.45
N LEU A 69 -4.24 4.14 -6.75
CA LEU A 69 -4.98 3.03 -7.33
C LEU A 69 -6.38 3.46 -7.77
N THR A 70 -7.14 4.21 -6.96
CA THR A 70 -8.44 4.76 -7.36
C THR A 70 -8.33 5.59 -8.64
N ALA A 71 -7.21 6.28 -8.87
CA ALA A 71 -6.99 7.05 -10.08
C ALA A 71 -6.94 6.22 -11.37
N LEU A 72 -6.69 4.90 -11.28
CA LEU A 72 -6.77 3.99 -12.43
C LEU A 72 -8.20 3.89 -12.97
N TRP A 73 -9.23 4.09 -12.16
CA TRP A 73 -10.63 3.97 -12.59
C TRP A 73 -11.31 5.32 -12.86
N ASN A 74 -10.54 6.43 -12.85
CA ASN A 74 -11.11 7.77 -13.03
C ASN A 74 -11.44 8.12 -14.48
N THR A 75 -10.92 7.38 -15.46
CA THR A 75 -11.22 7.58 -16.88
C THR A 75 -11.53 6.24 -17.55
N PRO A 76 -12.35 6.20 -18.63
CA PRO A 76 -12.64 4.96 -19.34
C PRO A 76 -11.40 4.27 -19.92
N ASP A 77 -10.40 5.04 -20.36
CA ASP A 77 -9.15 4.47 -20.90
C ASP A 77 -8.29 3.85 -19.80
N ASN A 78 -8.13 4.51 -18.66
CA ASN A 78 -7.36 3.95 -17.55
C ASN A 78 -8.08 2.73 -16.94
N ALA A 79 -9.41 2.74 -16.90
CA ALA A 79 -10.20 1.59 -16.43
C ALA A 79 -9.98 0.37 -17.32
N ARG A 80 -10.01 0.54 -18.65
CA ARG A 80 -9.66 -0.53 -19.60
C ARG A 80 -8.25 -1.06 -19.38
N GLN A 81 -7.27 -0.18 -19.20
CA GLN A 81 -5.89 -0.59 -18.90
C GLN A 81 -5.77 -1.35 -17.56
N ALA A 82 -6.56 -0.99 -16.56
CA ALA A 82 -6.61 -1.69 -15.28
C ALA A 82 -7.25 -3.08 -15.42
N ASP A 83 -8.30 -3.21 -16.23
CA ASP A 83 -8.94 -4.48 -16.54
C ASP A 83 -7.99 -5.40 -17.33
N ASP A 84 -7.36 -4.88 -18.39
CA ASP A 84 -6.35 -5.61 -19.19
C ASP A 84 -5.18 -6.07 -18.32
N ALA A 85 -4.71 -5.21 -17.39
CA ALA A 85 -3.66 -5.56 -16.44
C ALA A 85 -4.12 -6.63 -15.45
N THR A 86 -5.36 -6.56 -14.97
CA THR A 86 -5.96 -7.56 -14.09
C THR A 86 -6.02 -8.91 -14.78
N GLU A 87 -6.48 -8.95 -16.03
CA GLU A 87 -6.54 -10.16 -16.84
C GLU A 87 -5.15 -10.75 -17.08
N ALA A 88 -4.17 -9.92 -17.46
CA ALA A 88 -2.80 -10.36 -17.68
C ALA A 88 -2.19 -11.00 -16.42
N VAL A 89 -2.40 -10.40 -15.25
CA VAL A 89 -1.90 -10.92 -13.98
C VAL A 89 -2.63 -12.20 -13.59
N ALA A 90 -3.95 -12.26 -13.75
CA ALA A 90 -4.74 -13.46 -13.47
C ALA A 90 -4.30 -14.64 -14.35
N ARG A 91 -4.04 -14.40 -15.64
CA ARG A 91 -3.49 -15.41 -16.57
C ARG A 91 -2.11 -15.88 -16.12
N ALA A 92 -1.20 -14.96 -15.76
CA ALA A 92 0.13 -15.32 -15.26
C ALA A 92 0.06 -16.16 -13.96
N LEU A 93 -0.83 -15.80 -13.03
CA LEU A 93 -1.05 -16.55 -11.79
C LEU A 93 -1.66 -17.93 -12.06
N LEU A 94 -2.58 -18.04 -13.01
CA LEU A 94 -3.13 -19.33 -13.43
C LEU A 94 -2.04 -20.21 -14.02
N LEU A 95 -1.19 -19.68 -14.91
CA LEU A 95 -0.06 -20.41 -15.47
C LEU A 95 0.92 -20.88 -14.38
N ALA A 96 1.15 -20.05 -13.34
CA ALA A 96 1.98 -20.45 -12.22
C ALA A 96 1.46 -21.71 -11.51
N LYS A 97 0.14 -21.91 -11.51
CA LYS A 97 -0.57 -23.03 -10.88
C LYS A 97 -0.79 -24.24 -11.78
N THR A 98 -0.70 -24.09 -13.11
CA THR A 98 -1.13 -25.13 -14.05
C THR A 98 -0.06 -25.60 -15.02
N VAL A 99 0.94 -24.77 -15.34
CA VAL A 99 2.00 -25.15 -16.29
C VAL A 99 2.85 -26.27 -15.69
N MET A 100 3.10 -27.32 -16.48
CA MET A 100 3.93 -28.44 -16.04
C MET A 100 5.35 -27.98 -15.69
N PRO A 101 6.03 -28.62 -14.72
CA PRO A 101 7.42 -28.27 -14.40
C PRO A 101 8.36 -28.34 -15.62
N SER A 102 8.13 -29.27 -16.55
CA SER A 102 8.89 -29.41 -17.79
C SER A 102 8.70 -28.25 -18.80
N GLU A 103 7.69 -27.40 -18.61
CA GLU A 103 7.36 -26.28 -19.48
C GLU A 103 7.81 -24.92 -18.89
N GLU A 104 8.76 -24.89 -17.96
CA GLU A 104 9.18 -23.68 -17.24
C GLU A 104 9.66 -22.55 -18.18
N THR A 105 10.41 -22.87 -19.24
CA THR A 105 10.85 -21.87 -20.23
C THR A 105 9.68 -21.22 -20.96
N LYS A 106 8.63 -22.00 -21.26
CA LYS A 106 7.42 -21.50 -21.92
C LYS A 106 6.65 -20.59 -20.97
N PHE A 107 6.53 -20.97 -19.70
CA PHE A 107 5.96 -20.12 -18.65
C PHE A 107 6.68 -18.76 -18.58
N LEU A 108 8.02 -18.74 -18.52
CA LEU A 108 8.79 -17.49 -18.42
C LEU A 108 8.62 -16.58 -19.64
N ASN A 109 8.54 -17.14 -20.85
CA ASN A 109 8.28 -16.36 -22.06
C ASN A 109 6.87 -15.76 -22.06
N GLU A 110 5.87 -16.58 -21.71
CA GLU A 110 4.47 -16.19 -21.69
C GLU A 110 4.20 -15.05 -20.67
N ILE A 111 4.71 -15.17 -19.44
CA ILE A 111 4.56 -14.09 -18.44
C ILE A 111 5.30 -12.82 -18.88
N ARG A 112 6.41 -12.93 -19.60
CA ARG A 112 7.14 -11.76 -20.09
C ARG A 112 6.29 -10.98 -21.09
N GLU A 113 5.63 -11.68 -22.01
CA GLU A 113 4.77 -11.09 -23.03
C GLU A 113 3.49 -10.52 -22.42
N GLN A 114 2.77 -11.31 -21.61
CA GLN A 114 1.52 -10.89 -20.97
C GLN A 114 1.70 -9.65 -20.09
N LEU A 115 2.82 -9.56 -19.36
CA LEU A 115 3.08 -8.48 -18.43
C LEU A 115 3.73 -7.25 -19.08
N ALA A 116 4.05 -7.27 -20.38
CA ALA A 116 4.72 -6.16 -21.05
C ALA A 116 3.90 -4.85 -20.95
N GLN A 117 2.58 -4.96 -21.17
CA GLN A 117 1.64 -3.84 -21.08
C GLN A 117 1.46 -3.30 -19.65
N VAL A 118 1.54 -4.17 -18.64
CA VAL A 118 1.43 -3.78 -17.22
C VAL A 118 2.60 -2.89 -16.78
N ARG A 119 3.79 -3.10 -17.38
CA ARG A 119 5.00 -2.32 -17.09
C ARG A 119 4.93 -0.88 -17.59
N ALA A 120 3.96 -0.54 -18.43
CA ALA A 120 3.86 0.79 -19.03
C ALA A 120 3.60 1.91 -18.00
N GLN A 121 2.99 1.58 -16.86
CA GLN A 121 2.61 2.56 -15.85
C GLN A 121 2.88 2.08 -14.42
N PRO A 122 3.50 2.91 -13.56
CA PRO A 122 3.80 2.53 -12.18
C PRO A 122 2.57 2.12 -11.35
N ALA A 123 1.41 2.75 -11.60
CA ALA A 123 0.18 2.42 -10.88
C ALA A 123 -0.36 1.02 -11.25
N LEU A 124 -0.18 0.57 -12.50
CA LEU A 124 -0.54 -0.78 -12.93
C LEU A 124 0.39 -1.83 -12.33
N ILE A 125 1.69 -1.52 -12.18
CA ILE A 125 2.63 -2.36 -11.44
C ILE A 125 2.22 -2.49 -9.97
N GLU A 126 1.87 -1.36 -9.33
CA GLU A 126 1.44 -1.33 -7.92
C GLU A 126 0.13 -2.12 -7.70
N TRP A 127 -0.77 -2.11 -8.69
CA TRP A 127 -2.00 -2.93 -8.73
C TRP A 127 -1.68 -4.42 -8.91
N ALA A 128 -0.88 -4.77 -9.89
CA ALA A 128 -0.47 -6.16 -10.15
C ALA A 128 0.20 -6.80 -8.92
N GLN A 129 1.04 -6.04 -8.20
CA GLN A 129 1.65 -6.50 -6.96
C GLN A 129 0.63 -6.85 -5.86
N LEU A 130 -0.49 -6.13 -5.77
CA LEU A 130 -1.57 -6.46 -4.82
C LEU A 130 -2.25 -7.76 -5.19
N LEU A 131 -2.54 -7.97 -6.46
CA LEU A 131 -3.15 -9.22 -6.95
C LEU A 131 -2.26 -10.43 -6.64
N ILE A 132 -0.96 -10.31 -6.91
CA ILE A 132 0.01 -11.38 -6.61
C ILE A 132 0.10 -11.67 -5.11
N GLU A 133 0.12 -10.64 -4.26
CA GLU A 133 0.12 -10.82 -2.79
C GLU A 133 -1.17 -11.48 -2.29
N THR A 134 -2.30 -11.12 -2.89
CA THR A 134 -3.60 -11.73 -2.58
C THR A 134 -3.60 -13.21 -2.93
N ASP A 135 -3.00 -13.58 -4.06
CA ASP A 135 -2.92 -14.98 -4.50
C ASP A 135 -1.93 -15.80 -3.66
N ARG A 136 -0.84 -15.19 -3.19
CA ARG A 136 0.14 -15.83 -2.30
C ARG A 136 -0.47 -16.29 -0.97
N THR A 137 -1.46 -15.57 -0.47
CA THR A 137 -2.17 -15.85 0.79
C THR A 137 -3.55 -16.47 0.57
N GLY A 138 -3.95 -16.63 -0.69
CA GLY A 138 -5.29 -16.98 -1.11
C GLY A 138 -5.52 -18.47 -1.32
N SER A 139 -6.68 -18.76 -1.91
CA SER A 139 -7.12 -20.13 -2.21
C SER A 139 -6.29 -20.78 -3.33
N ASP A 140 -5.98 -22.05 -3.15
CA ASP A 140 -5.10 -22.82 -4.01
C ASP A 140 -5.85 -23.80 -4.94
N MET A 141 -7.11 -23.47 -5.24
CA MET A 141 -8.06 -24.36 -5.91
C MET A 141 -7.64 -24.93 -7.27
N PHE A 142 -6.69 -24.30 -7.98
CA PHE A 142 -6.27 -24.70 -9.33
C PHE A 142 -4.94 -25.46 -9.38
N ARG A 143 -4.23 -25.58 -8.25
CA ARG A 143 -2.89 -26.16 -8.21
C ARG A 143 -2.95 -27.60 -7.71
N ASP A 144 -2.44 -28.52 -8.51
CA ASP A 144 -2.12 -29.86 -8.01
C ASP A 144 -0.79 -29.81 -7.26
N ARG A 145 -0.85 -29.87 -5.93
CA ARG A 145 0.35 -29.81 -5.06
C ARG A 145 1.29 -31.01 -5.20
N SER A 146 0.82 -32.12 -5.77
CA SER A 146 1.68 -33.27 -6.06
C SER A 146 2.60 -33.02 -7.27
N ILE A 147 2.20 -32.11 -8.16
CA ILE A 147 2.95 -31.75 -9.38
C ILE A 147 3.67 -30.40 -9.19
N ILE A 148 3.01 -29.43 -8.56
CA ILE A 148 3.53 -28.08 -8.32
C ILE A 148 3.54 -27.82 -6.82
N ASP A 149 4.67 -28.14 -6.19
CA ASP A 149 4.88 -27.91 -4.76
C ASP A 149 4.95 -26.42 -4.41
N ASP A 150 4.95 -26.12 -3.10
CA ASP A 150 5.03 -24.75 -2.58
C ASP A 150 6.30 -24.03 -3.01
N SER A 151 7.43 -24.72 -3.09
CA SER A 151 8.70 -24.11 -3.48
C SER A 151 8.67 -23.66 -4.94
N LEU A 152 8.11 -24.47 -5.84
CA LEU A 152 7.97 -24.17 -7.25
C LEU A 152 6.96 -23.05 -7.47
N PHE A 153 5.81 -23.12 -6.79
CA PHE A 153 4.79 -22.08 -6.90
C PHE A 153 5.32 -20.72 -6.42
N HIS A 154 5.98 -20.65 -5.27
CA HIS A 154 6.55 -19.40 -4.76
C HIS A 154 7.63 -18.84 -5.71
N ARG A 155 8.49 -19.70 -6.27
CA ARG A 155 9.46 -19.29 -7.30
C ARG A 155 8.79 -18.67 -8.52
N ARG A 156 7.68 -19.25 -8.98
CA ARG A 156 6.91 -18.74 -10.11
C ARG A 156 6.24 -17.39 -9.78
N LEU A 157 5.74 -17.22 -8.56
CA LEU A 157 5.23 -15.91 -8.10
C LEU A 157 6.34 -14.84 -8.09
N ASP A 158 7.53 -15.21 -7.63
CA ASP A 158 8.68 -14.31 -7.64
C ASP A 158 9.12 -13.98 -9.08
N ALA A 159 9.09 -14.95 -10.00
CA ALA A 159 9.35 -14.72 -11.43
C ALA A 159 8.34 -13.75 -12.08
N ILE A 160 7.06 -13.83 -11.71
CA ILE A 160 6.03 -12.87 -12.15
C ILE A 160 6.36 -11.46 -11.63
N ARG A 161 6.76 -11.35 -10.35
CA ARG A 161 7.17 -10.07 -9.75
C ARG A 161 8.40 -9.47 -10.42
N ASP A 162 9.41 -10.29 -10.68
CA ASP A 162 10.63 -9.87 -11.39
C ASP A 162 10.30 -9.44 -12.82
N GLY A 163 9.41 -10.15 -13.49
CA GLY A 163 8.87 -9.77 -14.80
C GLY A 163 8.29 -8.35 -14.79
N LEU A 164 7.52 -7.99 -13.76
CA LEU A 164 6.99 -6.61 -13.61
C LEU A 164 8.09 -5.56 -13.37
N ALA A 165 9.20 -5.93 -12.73
CA ALA A 165 10.29 -5.01 -12.41
C ALA A 165 11.24 -4.71 -13.60
N GLN A 166 11.35 -5.62 -14.57
CA GLN A 166 12.30 -5.55 -15.69
C GLN A 166 12.13 -4.33 -16.64
N GLY A 167 11.02 -3.57 -16.55
CA GLY A 167 10.82 -2.34 -17.33
C GLY A 167 11.33 -1.04 -16.69
N ASN A 168 11.68 -1.07 -15.39
CA ASN A 168 11.97 0.16 -14.62
C ASN A 168 13.47 0.52 -14.52
N MET A 169 14.38 -0.36 -14.97
CA MET A 169 15.84 -0.09 -14.90
C MET A 169 16.39 0.72 -16.09
N ALA A 170 15.62 0.92 -17.17
CA ALA A 170 16.08 1.67 -18.34
C ALA A 170 15.81 3.19 -18.28
N ARG A 171 15.32 3.72 -17.15
CA ARG A 171 15.01 5.15 -16.95
C ARG A 171 15.58 5.70 -15.64
N ARG A 172 16.85 5.44 -15.35
CA ARG A 172 17.61 6.14 -14.31
C ARG A 172 18.94 6.61 -14.85
#